data_AF-A0A2V8QMM6-F1
#
_entry.id   AF-A0A2V8QMM6-F1
#
_cell.length_a   1.000
_cell.length_b   1.000
_cell.length_c   1.000
_cell.angle_alpha   90.00
_cell.angle_beta   90.00
_cell.angle_gamma   90.00
#
_symmetry.space_group_name_H-M   'P 1'
#
loop_
_entity.id
_entity.type
_entity.pdbx_description
1 polymer ?
#
loop_
_entity_poly.entity_id
_entity_poly.type
_entity_poly.pdbx_seq_one_letter_code
_entity_poly.pdbx_strand_id
1 'polypeptide(L)'
;ANRIVLGKHSGRHALSRRYEELGFALSAEELGATYHRFTKLADRKKLIYDQDLLSLLPAAGSRETDSHVPADELMFEIAEAYSG
;
A
#
# COMPACT_ATOMS: atom_id res chain seq x y z
N ALA A 1 -11.14 -1.15 17.27
CA ALA A 1 -10.52 -1.45 15.97
C ALA A 1 -11.63 -1.70 14.95
N ASN A 2 -11.89 -0.75 14.05
CA ASN A 2 -12.92 -0.92 13.02
C ASN A 2 -12.23 -1.60 11.82
N ARG A 3 -12.47 -2.89 11.65
CA ARG A 3 -11.86 -3.71 10.59
C ARG A 3 -12.62 -3.41 9.29
N ILE A 4 -12.14 -2.41 8.55
CA ILE A 4 -12.77 -2.00 7.28
C ILE A 4 -12.80 -3.21 6.35
N VAL A 5 -13.99 -3.49 5.82
CA VAL A 5 -14.24 -4.58 4.88
C VAL A 5 -14.48 -3.98 3.50
N LEU A 6 -13.68 -4.41 2.54
CA LEU A 6 -13.96 -4.12 1.13
C LEU A 6 -14.82 -5.25 0.55
N GLY A 7 -15.76 -4.87 -0.31
CA GLY A 7 -16.65 -5.80 -1.02
C GLY A 7 -16.58 -5.57 -2.52
N LYS A 8 -17.31 -6.36 -3.31
CA LYS A 8 -17.29 -6.27 -4.79
C LYS A 8 -17.66 -4.89 -5.37
N HIS A 9 -18.32 -4.04 -4.58
CA HIS A 9 -18.71 -2.67 -4.96
C HIS A 9 -17.67 -1.62 -4.56
N SER A 10 -16.63 -2.01 -3.82
CA SER A 10 -15.50 -1.14 -3.53
C SER A 10 -14.73 -0.89 -4.83
N GLY A 11 -14.86 0.33 -5.38
CA GLY A 11 -14.16 0.73 -6.60
C GLY A 11 -12.65 0.90 -6.38
N ARG A 12 -11.92 1.15 -7.47
CA ARG A 12 -10.45 1.33 -7.46
C ARG A 12 -9.97 2.40 -6.47
N HIS A 13 -10.72 3.50 -6.30
CA HIS A 13 -10.38 4.55 -5.35
C HIS A 13 -10.40 4.06 -3.90
N ALA A 14 -11.42 3.26 -3.52
CA ALA A 14 -11.51 2.69 -2.18
C ALA A 14 -10.39 1.67 -1.93
N LEU A 15 -10.03 0.88 -2.95
CA LEU A 15 -8.92 -0.05 -2.88
C LEU A 15 -7.57 0.68 -2.73
N SER A 16 -7.34 1.75 -3.51
CA SER A 16 -6.11 2.57 -3.44
C SER A 16 -5.95 3.21 -2.06
N ARG A 17 -6.99 3.90 -1.58
CA ARG A 17 -7.03 4.49 -0.23
C ARG A 17 -6.70 3.46 0.84
N ARG A 18 -7.21 2.23 0.70
CA ARG A 18 -6.95 1.19 1.69
C ARG A 18 -5.50 0.71 1.66
N TYR A 19 -4.88 0.60 0.49
CA TYR A 19 -3.45 0.30 0.40
C TYR A 19 -2.60 1.43 0.98
N GLU A 20 -2.95 2.69 0.73
CA GLU A 20 -2.27 3.85 1.34
C GLU A 20 -2.34 3.82 2.88
N GLU A 21 -3.53 3.54 3.44
CA GLU A 21 -3.71 3.36 4.90
C GLU A 21 -2.91 2.17 5.47
N LEU A 22 -2.62 1.17 4.65
CA LEU A 22 -1.78 0.02 4.99
C LEU A 22 -0.28 0.27 4.75
N GLY A 23 0.11 1.45 4.24
CA GLY A 23 1.49 1.81 3.95
C GLY A 23 2.02 1.37 2.58
N PHE A 24 1.13 1.05 1.64
CA PHE A 24 1.50 0.62 0.28
C PHE A 24 1.02 1.64 -0.76
N ALA A 25 1.98 2.29 -1.43
CA ALA A 25 1.70 3.09 -2.60
C ALA A 25 1.78 2.19 -3.85
N LEU A 26 0.65 1.98 -4.53
CA LEU A 26 0.61 1.22 -5.78
C LEU A 26 0.64 2.18 -6.97
N SER A 27 1.46 1.88 -7.96
CA SER A 27 1.36 2.55 -9.27
C SER A 27 0.01 2.24 -9.93
N ALA A 28 -0.37 3.03 -10.94
CA ALA A 28 -1.62 2.81 -11.67
C ALA A 28 -1.71 1.41 -12.30
N GLU A 29 -0.59 0.87 -12.76
CA GLU A 29 -0.51 -0.48 -13.33
C GLU A 29 -0.69 -1.55 -12.24
N GLU A 30 -0.02 -1.40 -11.09
CA GLU A 30 -0.12 -2.32 -9.97
C GLU A 30 -1.52 -2.31 -9.34
N LEU A 31 -2.12 -1.13 -9.18
CA LEU A 31 -3.50 -0.98 -8.76
C LEU A 31 -4.44 -1.62 -9.81
N GLY A 32 -4.11 -1.46 -11.09
CA GLY A 32 -4.70 -2.14 -12.24
C GLY A 32 -4.84 -3.65 -12.02
N ALA A 33 -3.69 -4.30 -11.87
CA ALA A 33 -3.56 -5.75 -11.70
C ALA A 33 -4.16 -6.24 -10.38
N THR A 34 -3.91 -5.52 -9.30
CA THR A 34 -4.40 -5.84 -7.95
C THR A 34 -5.92 -5.77 -7.90
N TYR A 35 -6.54 -4.76 -8.51
CA TYR A 35 -8.00 -4.63 -8.58
C TYR A 35 -8.66 -5.81 -9.29
N HIS A 36 -8.08 -6.30 -10.39
CA HIS A 36 -8.61 -7.47 -11.09
C HIS A 36 -8.58 -8.73 -10.20
N ARG A 37 -7.51 -8.94 -9.43
CA ARG A 37 -7.43 -10.05 -8.47
C ARG A 37 -8.39 -9.85 -7.30
N PHE A 38 -8.53 -8.62 -6.82
CA PHE A 38 -9.48 -8.23 -5.78
C PHE A 38 -10.92 -8.54 -6.16
N THR A 39 -11.38 -8.16 -7.37
CA THR A 39 -12.74 -8.48 -7.83
C THR A 39 -12.98 -9.99 -7.87
N LYS A 40 -12.03 -10.76 -8.40
CA LYS A 40 -12.11 -12.24 -8.41
C LYS A 40 -12.18 -12.84 -7.00
N LEU A 41 -11.48 -12.25 -6.04
CA LEU A 41 -11.54 -12.70 -4.64
C LEU A 41 -12.88 -12.31 -4.00
N ALA A 42 -13.37 -11.09 -4.25
CA ALA A 42 -14.63 -10.57 -3.75
C ALA A 42 -15.86 -11.33 -4.28
N ASP A 43 -15.78 -11.89 -5.49
CA ASP A 43 -16.81 -12.77 -6.04
C ASP A 43 -16.96 -14.08 -5.24
N ARG A 44 -15.83 -14.61 -4.74
CA ARG A 44 -15.81 -15.85 -3.94
C ARG A 44 -16.00 -15.60 -2.44
N LYS A 45 -15.55 -14.44 -1.96
CA LYS A 45 -15.55 -14.07 -0.55
C LYS A 45 -16.16 -12.67 -0.40
N LYS A 46 -17.39 -12.59 0.11
CA LYS A 46 -18.15 -11.33 0.21
C LYS A 46 -17.47 -10.24 1.06
N LEU A 47 -16.59 -10.64 1.98
CA LEU A 47 -15.88 -9.75 2.89
C LEU A 47 -14.37 -9.94 2.71
N ILE A 48 -13.71 -8.91 2.18
CA ILE A 48 -12.27 -8.86 2.00
C ILE A 48 -11.66 -8.01 3.10
N TYR A 49 -10.69 -8.58 3.81
CA TYR A 49 -9.98 -7.93 4.89
C TYR A 49 -8.56 -7.54 4.48
N ASP A 50 -7.89 -6.75 5.29
CA ASP A 50 -6.52 -6.29 5.01
C ASP A 50 -5.56 -7.44 4.72
N GLN A 51 -5.64 -8.55 5.45
CA GLN A 51 -4.83 -9.74 5.20
C GLN A 51 -5.04 -10.32 3.79
N ASP A 52 -6.29 -10.28 3.31
CA ASP A 52 -6.58 -10.69 1.95
C ASP A 52 -5.97 -9.69 0.96
N LEU A 53 -6.04 -8.38 1.21
CA LEU A 53 -5.42 -7.35 0.38
C LEU A 53 -3.91 -7.52 0.29
N LEU A 54 -3.23 -7.74 1.43
CA LEU A 54 -1.79 -8.00 1.48
C LEU A 54 -1.40 -9.20 0.61
N SER A 55 -2.23 -10.25 0.55
CA SER A 55 -1.98 -11.41 -0.31
C SER A 55 -2.16 -11.15 -1.81
N LEU A 56 -2.83 -10.05 -2.17
CA LEU A 56 -3.08 -9.65 -3.55
C LEU A 56 -2.01 -8.71 -4.11
N LEU A 57 -1.11 -8.22 -3.26
CA LEU A 57 0.02 -7.42 -3.70
C LEU A 57 0.77 -8.18 -4.81
N PRO A 58 1.16 -7.50 -5.90
CA PRO A 58 2.06 -8.10 -6.86
C PRO A 58 3.31 -8.56 -6.10
N ALA A 59 3.77 -9.78 -6.39
CA ALA A 59 5.02 -10.27 -5.81
C ALA A 59 6.06 -9.19 -6.06
N ALA A 60 6.51 -8.54 -4.99
CA ALA A 60 7.51 -7.51 -5.08
C ALA A 60 8.73 -8.19 -5.70
N GLY A 61 8.95 -7.99 -7.00
CA GLY A 61 10.27 -8.13 -7.55
C GLY A 61 11.11 -7.11 -6.81
N SER A 62 11.76 -7.55 -5.72
CA SER A 62 12.83 -6.84 -5.04
C SER A 62 12.62 -5.33 -4.92
N ARG A 63 11.48 -4.89 -4.39
CA ARG A 63 11.42 -3.53 -3.83
C ARG A 63 11.96 -3.63 -2.42
N GLU A 64 13.29 -3.56 -2.35
CA GLU A 64 13.97 -2.89 -1.25
C GLU A 64 13.13 -1.70 -0.79
N THR A 65 12.83 -1.68 0.49
CA THR A 65 12.12 -0.60 1.14
C THR A 65 12.85 0.70 0.84
N ASP A 66 12.33 1.47 -0.12
CA ASP A 66 12.64 2.88 -0.28
C ASP A 66 12.01 3.63 0.90
N SER A 67 12.58 3.39 2.07
CA SER A 67 12.67 4.35 3.16
C SER A 67 14.00 5.07 3.01
N HIS A 68 14.32 5.50 1.79
CA HIS A 68 15.44 6.38 1.53
C HIS A 68 15.05 7.74 2.08
N VAL A 69 15.32 7.96 3.37
CA VAL A 69 15.54 9.32 3.85
C VAL A 69 16.71 9.81 2.99
N PRO A 70 16.51 10.79 2.09
CA PRO A 70 17.60 11.26 1.25
C PRO A 70 18.74 11.66 2.17
N ALA A 71 19.97 11.28 1.83
CA ALA A 71 21.14 11.60 2.64
C ALA A 71 21.20 13.11 2.96
N ASP A 72 20.67 13.96 2.08
CA ASP A 72 20.47 15.40 2.31
C ASP A 72 19.63 15.74 3.57
N GLU A 73 18.54 15.02 3.83
CA GLU A 73 17.65 15.27 4.98
C GLU A 73 18.30 14.81 6.30
N LEU A 74 19.06 13.69 6.26
CA LEU A 74 19.84 13.23 7.41
C LEU A 74 21.05 14.13 7.71
N MET A 75 21.72 14.63 6.65
CA MET A 75 22.86 15.53 6.78
C MET A 75 22.45 16.91 7.31
N PHE A 76 21.25 17.39 6.98
CA PHE A 76 20.71 18.65 7.51
C PHE A 76 20.48 18.58 9.02
N GLU A 77 19.83 17.52 9.50
CA GLU A 77 19.54 17.33 10.93
C GLU A 77 20.81 17.15 11.77
N ILE A 78 21.79 16.41 11.23
CA ILE A 78 23.10 16.25 11.86
C ILE A 78 23.85 17.60 11.85
N ALA A 79 23.87 18.34 10.74
CA ALA A 79 24.59 19.61 10.67
C ALA A 79 24.04 20.67 11.66
N GLU A 80 22.72 20.73 11.87
CA GLU A 80 22.12 21.57 12.92
C GLU A 80 22.57 21.16 14.32
N ALA A 81 22.61 19.85 14.62
CA ALA A 81 23.00 19.34 15.93
C ALA A 81 24.48 19.62 16.29
N TYR A 82 25.37 19.76 15.30
CA TYR A 82 26.79 20.09 15.51
C TYR A 82 27.12 21.58 15.39
N SER A 83 26.15 22.40 14.97
CA SER A 83 26.33 23.87 14.84
C SER A 83 25.83 24.65 16.07
N GLY A 84 25.34 23.96 17.10
CA GLY A 84 24.86 24.52 18.38
C GLY A 84 25.79 24.28 19.55
#